data_AF-K2F547-F1
#
_entry.id   AF-K2F547-F1
#
_cell.length_a   1.000
_cell.length_b   1.000
_cell.length_c   1.000
_cell.angle_alpha   90.00
_cell.angle_beta   90.00
_cell.angle_gamma   90.00
#
_symmetry.space_group_name_H-M   'P 1'
#
loop_
_entity.id
_entity.type
_entity.pdbx_description
1 polymer ?
#
loop_
_entity_poly.entity_id
_entity_poly.type
_entity_poly.pdbx_seq_one_letter_code
_entity_poly.pdbx_strand_id
1 'polypeptide(L)' 'EVGGDAAAVLAEVMERDARDMGRADAPLRAAADAVILDTSDLSIETAVAQAMAAVEKALPQR' A
#
# COMPACT_ATOMS: atom_id res chain seq x y z
N GLU A 1 -1.46 -23.78 -11.68
CA GLU A 1 -0.18 -23.11 -11.43
C GLU A 1 -0.49 -21.63 -11.33
N VAL A 2 -0.46 -21.08 -10.11
CA VAL A 2 -0.75 -19.66 -9.86
C VAL A 2 0.58 -18.99 -9.63
N GLY A 3 1.02 -18.17 -10.57
CA GLY A 3 2.24 -17.35 -10.47
C GLY A 3 3.24 -17.69 -11.57
N GLY A 4 3.45 -16.74 -12.48
CA GLY A 4 4.56 -16.78 -13.43
C GLY A 4 5.91 -16.67 -12.72
N ASP A 5 7.00 -16.67 -13.49
CA ASP A 5 8.36 -16.47 -12.98
C ASP A 5 8.43 -15.26 -12.05
N ALA A 6 8.97 -15.44 -10.84
CA ALA A 6 9.02 -14.40 -9.81
C ALA A 6 9.78 -13.15 -10.29
N ALA A 7 10.84 -13.33 -11.09
CA ALA A 7 11.59 -12.21 -11.66
C ALA A 7 10.75 -11.42 -12.68
N ALA A 8 9.97 -12.12 -13.51
CA ALA A 8 9.04 -11.48 -14.45
C ALA A 8 7.94 -10.70 -13.70
N VAL A 9 7.32 -11.30 -12.69
CA VAL A 9 6.28 -10.64 -11.87
C VAL A 9 6.85 -9.40 -11.17
N LEU A 10 8.05 -9.48 -10.61
CA LEU A 10 8.70 -8.33 -9.98
C LEU A 10 8.94 -7.19 -10.98
N ALA A 11 9.44 -7.50 -12.18
CA ALA A 11 9.68 -6.51 -13.23
C ALA A 11 8.38 -5.80 -13.65
N GLU A 12 7.29 -6.56 -13.81
CA GLU A 12 5.97 -6.02 -14.15
C GLU A 12 5.43 -5.09 -13.05
N VAL A 13 5.58 -5.48 -11.77
CA VAL A 13 5.17 -4.64 -10.62
C VAL A 13 5.97 -3.34 -10.59
N MET A 14 7.30 -3.41 -10.76
CA MET A 14 8.15 -2.22 -10.78
C MET A 14 7.80 -1.25 -11.92
N GLU A 15 7.54 -1.78 -13.12
CA GLU A 15 7.14 -0.96 -14.27
C GLU A 15 5.79 -0.26 -14.01
N ARG A 16 4.82 -1.00 -13.46
CA ARG A 16 3.52 -0.44 -13.10
C ARG A 16 3.67 0.68 -12.08
N ASP A 17 4.42 0.44 -11.01
CA ASP A 17 4.58 1.42 -9.94
C ASP A 17 5.27 2.69 -10.46
N ALA A 18 6.30 2.57 -11.31
CA ALA A 18 6.95 3.71 -11.95
C ALA A 18 5.99 4.52 -12.86
N ARG A 19 5.16 3.82 -13.64
CA ARG A 19 4.14 4.44 -14.49
C ARG A 19 3.10 5.18 -13.63
N ASP A 20 2.68 4.59 -12.53
CA ASP A 20 1.64 5.10 -11.64
C ASP A 20 2.08 6.32 -10.85
N MET A 21 3.34 6.34 -10.40
CA MET A 21 3.97 7.51 -9.78
C MET A 21 4.15 8.68 -10.77
N GLY A 22 4.32 8.38 -12.06
CA GLY A 22 4.56 9.37 -13.12
C GLY A 22 3.30 9.94 -13.80
N ARG A 23 2.09 9.48 -13.44
CA ARG A 23 0.85 9.96 -14.09
C ARG A 23 0.61 11.45 -13.80
N ALA A 24 0.19 12.20 -14.84
CA ALA A 24 -0.12 13.62 -14.69
C ALA A 24 -1.34 13.87 -13.79
N ASP A 25 -2.37 13.02 -13.95
CA ASP A 25 -3.59 13.06 -13.15
C ASP A 25 -3.55 11.94 -12.10
N ALA A 26 -3.90 12.27 -10.85
CA ALA A 26 -3.95 11.37 -9.71
C ALA A 26 -2.71 10.43 -9.58
N PRO A 27 -1.49 10.99 -9.43
CA PRO A 27 -0.28 10.18 -9.29
C PRO A 27 -0.30 9.34 -8.01
N LEU A 28 0.35 8.19 -8.04
CA LEU A 28 0.57 7.36 -6.85
C LEU A 28 1.53 8.09 -5.89
N ARG A 29 0.97 8.80 -4.91
CA ARG A 29 1.69 9.51 -3.85
C ARG A 29 0.85 9.53 -2.58
N ALA A 30 1.49 9.29 -1.43
CA ALA A 30 0.83 9.46 -0.14
C ALA A 30 0.41 10.93 0.09
N ALA A 31 -0.77 11.13 0.68
CA ALA A 31 -1.20 12.45 1.14
C ALA A 31 -0.29 12.96 2.28
N ALA A 32 -0.29 14.27 2.52
CA ALA A 32 0.56 14.89 3.54
C ALA A 32 0.24 14.41 4.97
N ASP A 33 -1.00 14.01 5.21
CA ASP A 33 -1.55 13.51 6.47
C ASP A 33 -1.78 11.99 6.45
N ALA A 34 -1.33 11.30 5.40
CA ALA A 34 -1.51 9.87 5.29
C ALA A 34 -0.75 9.12 6.39
N VAL A 35 -1.41 8.11 6.97
CA VAL A 35 -0.75 7.11 7.80
C VAL A 35 -0.07 6.10 6.88
N ILE A 36 1.26 6.00 6.96
CA ILE A 36 2.03 5.00 6.23
C ILE A 36 2.04 3.70 7.04
N LEU A 37 1.53 2.62 6.43
CA LEU A 37 1.55 1.28 7.00
C LEU A 37 2.35 0.38 6.07
N ASP A 38 3.58 0.05 6.47
CA ASP A 38 4.41 -0.94 5.79
C ASP A 38 4.01 -2.35 6.26
N THR A 39 3.55 -3.17 5.33
CA THR A 39 3.08 -4.54 5.60
C THR A 39 4.06 -5.62 5.19
N SER A 40 5.30 -5.26 4.79
CA SER A 40 6.28 -6.19 4.21
C SER A 40 6.53 -7.42 5.07
N ASP A 41 6.55 -7.23 6.40
CA ASP A 41 6.82 -8.28 7.39
C ASP A 41 5.63 -8.58 8.32
N LEU A 42 4.43 -8.08 7.99
CA LEU A 42 3.24 -8.25 8.84
C LEU A 42 2.39 -9.44 8.40
N SER A 43 1.84 -10.15 9.38
CA SER A 43 0.70 -11.04 9.10
C SER A 43 -0.52 -10.20 8.69
N ILE A 44 -1.45 -10.81 7.96
CA ILE A 44 -2.69 -10.14 7.54
C ILE A 44 -3.45 -9.61 8.76
N GLU A 45 -3.61 -10.42 9.80
CA GLU A 45 -4.32 -10.04 11.03
C GLU A 45 -3.65 -8.84 11.71
N THR A 46 -2.32 -8.82 11.72
CA THR A 46 -1.54 -7.74 12.33
C THR A 46 -1.69 -6.44 11.54
N ALA A 47 -1.60 -6.50 10.21
CA ALA A 47 -1.77 -5.34 9.34
C ALA A 47 -3.20 -4.75 9.48
N VAL A 48 -4.21 -5.61 9.51
CA VAL A 48 -5.62 -5.18 9.70
C VAL A 48 -5.81 -4.54 11.06
N ALA A 49 -5.30 -5.13 12.14
CA ALA A 49 -5.41 -4.57 13.48
C ALA A 49 -4.74 -3.18 13.58
N GLN A 50 -3.57 -3.00 12.97
CA GLN A 50 -2.88 -1.69 12.93
C GLN A 50 -3.68 -0.66 12.13
N ALA A 51 -4.24 -1.04 10.98
CA ALA A 51 -5.09 -0.16 10.20
C ALA A 51 -6.34 0.28 10.98
N MET A 52 -7.01 -0.65 11.68
CA MET A 52 -8.17 -0.34 12.52
C MET A 52 -7.83 0.66 13.64
N ALA A 53 -6.72 0.42 14.35
CA ALA A 53 -6.28 1.32 15.42
C ALA A 53 -5.97 2.74 14.90
N ALA A 54 -5.39 2.87 13.71
CA ALA A 54 -5.14 4.15 13.08
C ALA A 54 -6.45 4.90 12.77
N VAL A 55 -7.47 4.18 12.28
CA VAL A 55 -8.80 4.74 12.01
C VAL A 55 -9.50 5.17 13.30
N GLU A 56 -9.52 4.32 14.33
CA GLU A 56 -10.14 4.64 15.62
C GLU A 56 -9.57 5.90 16.26
N LYS A 57 -8.24 6.10 16.16
CA LYS A 57 -7.56 7.30 16.65
C LYS A 57 -7.95 8.56 15.87
N ALA A 58 -8.23 8.44 14.58
CA ALA A 58 -8.59 9.56 13.71
C ALA A 58 -10.08 9.92 13.80
N LEU A 59 -10.94 8.98 14.21
CA LEU A 59 -12.36 9.23 14.34
C LEU A 59 -12.64 10.19 15.52
N PRO A 60 -13.54 11.17 15.36
CA PRO A 60 -13.95 12.03 16.45
C PRO A 60 -14.62 11.20 17.56
N GLN A 61 -14.21 11.43 18.81
CA GLN A 61 -14.95 10.93 19.96
C GLN A 61 -16.26 11.72 20.05
N ARG A 62 -17.38 11.00 19.95
CA ARG A 62 -18.72 11.59 20.09
C ARG A 62 -19.05 11.89 21.55
#